data_AF-A0A0D2L4K8-F1
#
_entry.id   AF-A0A0D2L4K8-F1
#
_cell.length_a   1.000
_cell.length_b   1.000
_cell.length_c   1.000
_cell.angle_alpha   90.00
_cell.angle_beta   90.00
_cell.angle_gamma   90.00
#
_symmetry.space_group_name_H-M   'P 1'
#
loop_
_entity.id
_entity.type
_entity.pdbx_description
1 polymer ?
#
loop_
_entity_poly.entity_id
_entity_poly.type
_entity_poly.pdbx_seq_one_letter_code
_entity_poly.pdbx_strand_id
1 'polypeptide(L)'
;MGAIVGSSKYADALRKQVVAAARDTVRRAVLVIGEPGMRPGRVAALIHYASKARKGLMAEVDCALIHGEEVLASRVFGRGAARGLLDWLGEDGTLLINNVELIDLLEAAPWLRALLRSEAWPEALNHGFTKYAFAFVLAGLTFGPQDRDHNGLLNMFWAWWWPGVYLAYPFVGRVWCSLCPFMIWGEAAQRWRVAHGAQLKKWPKQEMESYGVWAMVALFAGILVWEEAWDLPHSGALSAALLALITAGAVATSVVYEKRMWCRYLCPIGAMNGLMAKLSMTEVRGRNGVCRGSCSSYACLKGGPGQGDEGLASEGCPMQFHSAKLQDNSSCIMCMSCLKACPNGSVQLRLRPPGSDLWTTHVPSAHEACVMFMLLGSAYLHRLPALAHQLGLDPAVFAARPAHIAASLAVLAAPGLLAWAADAAGRAAAAAAGPAVAAGDSPADDAPAVAPPFLRMAYGYLPLVWGGVLATYEDNLMREAGTILPATAHLLGLSAAAPALPAAAASPGAVAFAQGATLLASLAASLALTGRLAGRAPWRAGAPQVLMTAIFFGELWAVVVAN
;
A
#
# COMPACT_ATOMS: atom_id res chain seq x y z
N MET A 1 -15.33 -36.74 13.72
CA MET A 1 -14.91 -36.47 12.32
C MET A 1 -15.94 -35.55 11.70
N GLY A 2 -15.54 -34.34 11.26
CA GLY A 2 -16.46 -33.43 10.57
C GLY A 2 -16.59 -33.81 9.09
N ALA A 3 -17.75 -33.59 8.48
CA ALA A 3 -17.95 -33.69 7.04
C ALA A 3 -18.49 -32.35 6.52
N ILE A 4 -18.20 -32.02 5.27
CA ILE A 4 -18.89 -30.90 4.60
C ILE A 4 -20.27 -31.42 4.18
N VAL A 5 -21.29 -31.01 4.93
CA VAL A 5 -22.69 -31.43 4.76
C VAL A 5 -23.48 -30.31 4.08
N GLY A 6 -24.43 -30.68 3.23
CA GLY A 6 -25.25 -29.75 2.45
C GLY A 6 -25.23 -30.08 0.96
N SER A 7 -26.27 -29.64 0.26
CA SER A 7 -26.46 -29.82 -1.20
C SER A 7 -26.19 -28.54 -1.99
N SER A 8 -25.65 -27.50 -1.34
CA SER A 8 -25.36 -26.24 -2.03
C SER A 8 -24.24 -26.42 -3.05
N LYS A 9 -24.31 -25.65 -4.15
CA LYS A 9 -23.26 -25.63 -5.18
C LYS A 9 -21.87 -25.33 -4.60
N TYR A 10 -21.81 -24.48 -3.57
CA TYR A 10 -20.56 -24.13 -2.87
C TYR A 10 -20.02 -25.30 -2.04
N ALA A 11 -20.89 -26.04 -1.34
CA ALA A 11 -20.48 -27.23 -0.59
C ALA A 11 -19.97 -28.33 -1.53
N ASP A 12 -20.59 -28.49 -2.70
CA ASP A 12 -20.10 -29.42 -3.74
C ASP A 12 -18.75 -29.01 -4.32
N ALA A 13 -18.57 -27.73 -4.65
CA ALA A 13 -17.31 -27.21 -5.15
C ALA A 13 -16.19 -27.38 -4.12
N LEU A 14 -16.45 -27.04 -2.84
CA LEU A 14 -15.49 -27.22 -1.76
C LEU A 14 -15.14 -28.69 -1.53
N ARG A 15 -16.12 -29.60 -1.54
CA ARG A 15 -15.86 -31.06 -1.46
C ARG A 15 -14.94 -31.53 -2.59
N LYS A 16 -15.19 -31.09 -3.82
CA LYS A 16 -14.32 -31.43 -4.97
C LYS A 16 -12.90 -30.90 -4.78
N GLN A 17 -12.73 -29.67 -4.31
CA GLN A 17 -11.42 -29.09 -4.02
C GLN A 17 -10.68 -29.84 -2.89
N VAL A 18 -11.38 -30.19 -1.81
CA VAL A 18 -10.82 -30.99 -0.70
C VAL A 18 -10.37 -32.36 -1.19
N VAL A 19 -11.16 -33.05 -2.01
CA VAL A 19 -10.80 -34.35 -2.59
C VAL A 19 -9.61 -34.21 -3.54
N ALA A 20 -9.57 -33.17 -4.37
CA ALA A 20 -8.45 -32.91 -5.27
C ALA A 20 -7.15 -32.66 -4.49
N ALA A 21 -7.19 -31.82 -3.46
CA ALA A 21 -6.06 -31.56 -2.59
C ALA A 21 -5.59 -32.81 -1.84
N ALA A 22 -6.53 -33.62 -1.32
CA ALA A 22 -6.20 -34.86 -0.61
C ALA A 22 -5.58 -35.94 -1.52
N ARG A 23 -5.91 -35.95 -2.81
CA ARG A 23 -5.38 -36.89 -3.80
C ARG A 23 -4.09 -36.40 -4.48
N ASP A 24 -3.61 -35.20 -4.17
CA ASP A 24 -2.37 -34.67 -4.77
C ASP A 24 -1.17 -35.51 -4.33
N THR A 25 -0.55 -36.20 -5.29
CA THR A 25 0.63 -37.04 -5.06
C THR A 25 1.91 -36.23 -4.87
N VAL A 26 1.93 -34.96 -5.29
CA VAL A 26 3.06 -34.04 -5.14
C VAL A 26 3.07 -33.39 -3.75
N ARG A 27 2.01 -33.57 -2.95
CA ARG A 27 1.85 -33.06 -1.58
C ARG A 27 2.13 -31.55 -1.47
N ARG A 28 1.62 -30.78 -2.43
CA ARG A 28 1.74 -29.31 -2.40
C ARG A 28 1.06 -28.74 -1.16
N ALA A 29 1.65 -27.67 -0.62
CA ALA A 29 1.05 -26.93 0.48
C ALA A 29 -0.33 -26.39 0.08
N VAL A 30 -1.30 -26.53 0.99
CA VAL A 30 -2.68 -26.08 0.76
C VAL A 30 -2.98 -24.90 1.67
N LEU A 31 -3.30 -23.75 1.08
CA LEU A 31 -3.77 -22.58 1.82
C LEU A 31 -5.30 -22.63 1.92
N VAL A 32 -5.82 -22.72 3.14
CA VAL A 32 -7.27 -22.68 3.40
C VAL A 32 -7.65 -21.31 3.92
N ILE A 33 -8.43 -20.56 3.14
CA ILE A 33 -8.91 -19.22 3.48
C ILE A 33 -10.39 -19.31 3.86
N GLY A 34 -10.77 -18.73 4.98
CA GLY A 34 -12.16 -18.66 5.43
C GLY A 34 -12.39 -17.56 6.44
N GLU A 35 -13.63 -17.10 6.57
CA GLU A 35 -14.01 -16.09 7.56
C GLU A 35 -13.89 -16.64 9.00
N PRO A 36 -13.61 -15.77 9.98
CA PRO A 36 -13.64 -16.13 11.39
C PRO A 36 -15.01 -16.74 11.77
N GLY A 37 -15.02 -18.00 12.18
CA GLY A 37 -16.25 -18.76 12.53
C GLY A 37 -16.55 -19.94 11.61
N MET A 38 -16.07 -19.94 10.35
CA MET A 38 -16.23 -21.08 9.43
C MET A 38 -15.31 -22.28 9.75
N ARG A 39 -14.46 -22.14 10.77
CA ARG A 39 -13.51 -23.17 11.26
C ARG A 39 -12.68 -23.81 10.12
N PRO A 40 -11.94 -23.01 9.33
CA PRO A 40 -11.13 -23.52 8.21
C PRO A 40 -10.15 -24.63 8.61
N GLY A 41 -9.64 -24.65 9.85
CA GLY A 41 -8.82 -25.75 10.38
C GLY A 41 -9.48 -27.14 10.28
N ARG A 42 -10.83 -27.22 10.36
CA ARG A 42 -11.54 -28.49 10.16
C ARG A 42 -11.53 -28.96 8.70
N VAL A 43 -11.50 -28.04 7.75
CA VAL A 43 -11.37 -28.35 6.32
C VAL A 43 -9.97 -28.88 6.03
N ALA A 44 -8.94 -28.28 6.62
CA ALA A 44 -7.57 -28.77 6.50
C ALA A 44 -7.41 -30.18 7.10
N ALA A 45 -8.01 -30.44 8.28
CA ALA A 45 -8.04 -31.78 8.86
C ALA A 45 -8.71 -32.81 7.95
N LEU A 46 -9.81 -32.43 7.27
CA LEU A 46 -10.47 -33.28 6.28
C LEU A 46 -9.56 -33.66 5.12
N ILE A 47 -8.72 -32.74 4.64
CA ILE A 47 -7.74 -33.01 3.57
C ILE A 47 -6.75 -34.09 4.04
N HIS A 48 -6.21 -33.95 5.26
CA HIS A 48 -5.29 -34.94 5.83
C HIS A 48 -5.93 -36.34 5.90
N TYR A 49 -7.10 -36.46 6.53
CA TYR A 49 -7.76 -37.75 6.72
C TYR A 49 -8.28 -38.38 5.41
N ALA A 50 -8.51 -37.58 4.36
CA ALA A 50 -8.87 -38.05 3.04
C ALA A 50 -7.65 -38.42 2.16
N SER A 51 -6.44 -38.07 2.58
CA SER A 51 -5.21 -38.29 1.81
C SER A 51 -4.59 -39.68 2.04
N LYS A 52 -3.52 -39.98 1.29
CA LYS A 52 -2.70 -41.18 1.54
C LYS A 52 -2.00 -41.14 2.91
N ALA A 53 -1.75 -39.94 3.43
CA ALA A 53 -1.11 -39.68 4.72
C ALA A 53 -2.06 -39.82 5.93
N ARG A 54 -3.32 -40.27 5.74
CA ARG A 54 -4.34 -40.35 6.81
C ARG A 54 -3.98 -41.17 8.05
N LYS A 55 -2.95 -42.02 7.96
CA LYS A 55 -2.43 -42.83 9.08
C LYS A 55 -1.21 -42.20 9.75
N GLY A 56 -0.62 -41.18 9.11
CA GLY A 56 0.49 -40.41 9.65
C GLY A 56 0.02 -39.45 10.74
N LEU A 57 0.98 -38.89 11.47
CA LEU A 57 0.67 -37.89 12.50
C LEU A 57 0.18 -36.60 11.84
N MET A 58 -0.85 -36.01 12.43
CA MET A 58 -1.27 -34.64 12.12
C MET A 58 -1.02 -33.78 13.34
N ALA A 59 -0.26 -32.70 13.18
CA ALA A 59 -0.01 -31.75 14.25
C ALA A 59 -0.59 -30.39 13.87
N GLU A 60 -1.28 -29.77 14.81
CA GLU A 60 -1.91 -28.47 14.64
C GLU A 60 -1.14 -27.44 15.46
N VAL A 61 -0.76 -26.35 14.79
CA VAL A 61 -0.03 -25.23 15.36
C VAL A 61 -0.85 -23.97 15.12
N ASP A 62 -1.35 -23.38 16.18
CA ASP A 62 -2.07 -22.11 16.11
C ASP A 62 -1.10 -20.95 16.37
N CYS A 63 -0.76 -20.21 15.32
CA CYS A 63 0.11 -19.03 15.42
C CYS A 63 -0.47 -17.93 16.33
N ALA A 64 -1.78 -17.95 16.63
CA ALA A 64 -2.37 -17.06 17.63
C ALA A 64 -1.92 -17.37 19.07
N LEU A 65 -1.52 -18.61 19.34
CA LEU A 65 -1.21 -19.13 20.68
C LEU A 65 0.29 -19.28 20.94
N ILE A 66 1.14 -19.04 19.93
CA ILE A 66 2.58 -19.17 20.05
C ILE A 66 3.15 -17.86 20.56
N HIS A 67 3.74 -17.91 21.76
CA HIS A 67 4.31 -16.76 22.46
C HIS A 67 5.63 -17.14 23.13
N GLY A 68 6.56 -16.20 23.22
CA GLY A 68 7.84 -16.33 23.95
C GLY A 68 9.07 -16.51 23.04
N GLU A 69 10.27 -16.31 23.60
CA GLU A 69 11.57 -16.30 22.89
C GLU A 69 11.95 -17.63 22.20
N GLU A 70 11.19 -18.71 22.40
CA GLU A 70 11.35 -19.99 21.69
C GLU A 70 10.31 -20.12 20.57
N VAL A 71 10.61 -19.28 19.58
CA VAL A 71 9.98 -19.02 18.28
C VAL A 71 9.42 -20.28 17.63
N LEU A 72 8.24 -20.18 17.00
CA LEU A 72 7.64 -21.17 16.08
C LEU A 72 8.66 -22.07 15.36
N ALA A 73 9.77 -21.49 14.88
CA ALA A 73 10.86 -22.22 14.24
C ALA A 73 11.54 -23.29 15.13
N SER A 74 11.84 -23.05 16.40
CA SER A 74 12.42 -24.08 17.28
C SER A 74 11.41 -25.17 17.64
N ARG A 75 10.13 -24.82 17.75
CA ARG A 75 9.07 -25.82 17.97
C ARG A 75 8.82 -26.65 16.72
N VAL A 76 8.81 -26.05 15.53
CA VAL A 76 8.51 -26.71 14.25
C VAL A 76 9.73 -27.44 13.69
N PHE A 77 10.91 -26.81 13.66
CA PHE A 77 12.16 -27.32 13.08
C PHE A 77 13.18 -27.84 14.10
N GLY A 78 12.98 -27.60 15.41
CA GLY A 78 13.93 -28.02 16.44
C GLY A 78 15.01 -26.98 16.72
N ARG A 79 15.82 -27.22 17.76
CA ARG A 79 16.98 -26.37 18.10
C ARG A 79 18.11 -27.22 18.66
N GLY A 80 19.27 -27.19 18.00
CA GLY A 80 20.43 -27.98 18.41
C GLY A 80 20.12 -29.47 18.40
N ALA A 81 20.24 -30.14 19.55
CA ALA A 81 19.91 -31.57 19.71
C ALA A 81 18.41 -31.85 19.94
N ALA A 82 17.59 -30.82 20.15
CA ALA A 82 16.16 -30.98 20.38
C ALA A 82 15.40 -31.10 19.04
N ARG A 83 14.70 -32.23 18.86
CA ARG A 83 13.88 -32.52 17.68
C ARG A 83 12.68 -31.58 17.57
N GLY A 84 12.42 -31.09 16.36
CA GLY A 84 11.26 -30.25 16.05
C GLY A 84 10.00 -31.05 15.74
N LEU A 85 8.86 -30.38 15.69
CA LEU A 85 7.56 -30.98 15.33
C LEU A 85 7.62 -31.71 13.98
N LEU A 86 8.37 -31.18 13.00
CA LEU A 86 8.55 -31.81 11.70
C LEU A 86 9.31 -33.14 11.79
N ASP A 87 10.30 -33.22 12.67
CA ASP A 87 11.03 -34.48 12.92
C ASP A 87 10.12 -35.52 13.57
N TRP A 88 9.21 -35.09 14.44
CA TRP A 88 8.20 -35.95 15.06
C TRP A 88 7.10 -36.38 14.10
N LEU A 89 6.72 -35.51 13.15
CA LEU A 89 5.72 -35.79 12.12
C LEU A 89 6.20 -36.85 11.12
N GLY A 90 7.51 -36.87 10.82
CA GLY A 90 8.10 -37.74 9.81
C GLY A 90 7.64 -37.40 8.38
N GLU A 91 8.11 -38.18 7.40
CA GLU A 91 7.83 -37.92 5.98
C GLU A 91 6.34 -38.06 5.62
N ASP A 92 5.59 -38.89 6.36
CA ASP A 92 4.17 -39.17 6.12
C ASP A 92 3.22 -38.30 6.97
N GLY A 93 3.75 -37.38 7.78
CA GLY A 93 2.93 -36.50 8.63
C GLY A 93 2.28 -35.33 7.89
N THR A 94 1.42 -34.58 8.57
CA THR A 94 0.84 -33.32 8.10
C THR A 94 0.89 -32.26 9.18
N LEU A 95 1.46 -31.10 8.84
CA LEU A 95 1.47 -29.91 9.70
C LEU A 95 0.35 -28.96 9.29
N LEU A 96 -0.59 -28.72 10.19
CA LEU A 96 -1.62 -27.69 10.05
C LEU A 96 -1.16 -26.43 10.79
N ILE A 97 -1.00 -25.32 10.07
CA ILE A 97 -0.66 -24.03 10.66
C ILE A 97 -1.88 -23.10 10.55
N ASN A 98 -2.52 -22.82 11.70
CA ASN A 98 -3.63 -21.88 11.77
C ASN A 98 -3.13 -20.46 12.02
N ASN A 99 -3.93 -19.49 11.54
CA ASN A 99 -3.70 -18.06 11.75
C ASN A 99 -2.27 -17.62 11.38
N VAL A 100 -1.72 -18.13 10.28
CA VAL A 100 -0.38 -17.80 9.77
C VAL A 100 -0.18 -16.28 9.67
N GLU A 101 -1.24 -15.53 9.42
CA GLU A 101 -1.25 -14.07 9.39
C GLU A 101 -0.96 -13.39 10.75
N LEU A 102 -0.92 -14.16 11.84
CA LEU A 102 -0.57 -13.69 13.17
C LEU A 102 0.90 -13.93 13.54
N ILE A 103 1.71 -14.49 12.63
CA ILE A 103 3.15 -14.62 12.84
C ILE A 103 3.74 -13.22 13.06
N ASP A 104 4.27 -13.00 14.25
CA ASP A 104 4.97 -11.78 14.61
C ASP A 104 6.42 -11.88 14.12
N LEU A 105 6.74 -11.10 13.08
CA LEU A 105 8.09 -11.00 12.53
C LEU A 105 9.11 -10.54 13.58
N LEU A 106 8.67 -9.82 14.62
CA LEU A 106 9.56 -9.40 15.71
C LEU A 106 9.97 -10.57 16.61
N GLU A 107 9.12 -11.59 16.76
CA GLU A 107 9.46 -12.82 17.47
C GLU A 107 10.25 -13.77 16.56
N ALA A 108 9.89 -13.83 15.27
CA ALA A 108 10.58 -14.68 14.29
C ALA A 108 12.02 -14.24 14.00
N ALA A 109 12.30 -12.94 14.04
CA ALA A 109 13.61 -12.36 13.78
C ALA A 109 14.05 -11.43 14.94
N PRO A 110 14.75 -11.95 15.96
CA PRO A 110 15.19 -11.16 17.11
C PRO A 110 16.10 -9.98 16.72
N TRP A 111 16.95 -10.16 15.69
CA TRP A 111 17.79 -9.09 15.15
C TRP A 111 16.96 -7.93 14.59
N LEU A 112 15.81 -8.22 13.97
CA LEU A 112 14.90 -7.24 13.41
C LEU A 112 14.21 -6.45 14.54
N ARG A 113 13.76 -7.15 15.58
CA ARG A 113 13.22 -6.51 16.79
C ARG A 113 14.25 -5.58 17.43
N ALA A 114 15.50 -6.03 17.57
CA ALA A 114 16.58 -5.20 18.13
C ALA A 114 16.84 -3.95 17.27
N LEU A 115 16.94 -4.11 15.95
CA LEU A 115 17.13 -2.99 15.01
C LEU A 115 15.98 -1.97 15.09
N LEU A 116 14.73 -2.44 15.02
CA LEU A 116 13.54 -1.57 15.03
C LEU A 116 13.30 -0.89 16.39
N ARG A 117 13.83 -1.44 17.48
CA ARG A 117 13.82 -0.81 18.81
C ARG A 117 14.97 0.16 19.03
N SER A 118 16.11 -0.06 18.39
CA SER A 118 17.29 0.79 18.53
C SER A 118 17.05 2.23 18.04
N GLU A 119 17.90 3.15 18.47
CA GLU A 119 17.89 4.53 17.96
C GLU A 119 18.24 4.63 16.48
N ALA A 120 18.83 3.58 15.88
CA ALA A 120 19.12 3.54 14.45
C ALA A 120 17.86 3.75 13.59
N TRP A 121 16.74 3.12 13.99
CA TRP A 121 15.47 3.21 13.27
C TRP A 121 14.41 4.04 13.99
N PRO A 122 13.76 5.02 13.35
CA PRO A 122 14.23 5.77 12.18
C PRO A 122 15.10 6.97 12.59
N GLU A 123 15.32 7.21 13.89
CA GLU A 123 15.86 8.46 14.43
C GLU A 123 17.27 8.79 13.92
N ALA A 124 18.25 7.91 14.13
CA ALA A 124 19.62 8.16 13.68
C ALA A 124 19.73 8.19 12.15
N LEU A 125 18.97 7.34 11.44
CA LEU A 125 18.92 7.36 9.98
C LEU A 125 18.38 8.70 9.47
N ASN A 126 17.31 9.21 10.07
CA ASN A 126 16.67 10.46 9.67
C ASN A 126 17.56 11.67 9.95
N HIS A 127 18.04 11.81 11.18
CA HIS A 127 18.77 12.99 11.61
C HIS A 127 20.27 12.94 11.30
N GLY A 128 20.82 11.74 11.05
CA GLY A 128 22.22 11.52 10.67
C GLY A 128 22.45 11.41 9.16
N PHE A 129 21.49 10.91 8.37
CA PHE A 129 21.64 10.76 6.92
C PHE A 129 20.59 11.54 6.12
N THR A 130 19.31 11.20 6.24
CA THR A 130 18.25 11.69 5.33
C THR A 130 18.16 13.21 5.29
N LYS A 131 18.26 13.89 6.45
CA LYS A 131 18.24 15.35 6.55
C LYS A 131 19.31 16.01 5.68
N TYR A 132 20.53 15.50 5.72
CA TYR A 132 21.69 16.04 5.00
C TYR A 132 21.68 15.62 3.54
N ALA A 133 21.32 14.37 3.25
CA ALA A 133 21.14 13.87 1.89
C ALA A 133 20.10 14.71 1.13
N PHE A 134 18.99 15.08 1.78
CA PHE A 134 17.98 15.94 1.16
C PHE A 134 18.46 17.37 0.90
N ALA A 135 19.21 17.97 1.83
CA ALA A 135 19.80 19.29 1.59
C ALA A 135 20.77 19.27 0.41
N PHE A 136 21.56 18.20 0.29
CA PHE A 136 22.44 17.98 -0.86
C PHE A 136 21.64 17.83 -2.16
N VAL A 137 20.58 17.01 -2.18
CA VAL A 137 19.68 16.87 -3.33
C VAL A 137 19.09 18.21 -3.73
N LEU A 138 18.55 18.97 -2.77
CA LEU A 138 17.94 20.27 -3.04
C LEU A 138 18.96 21.27 -3.60
N ALA A 139 20.18 21.31 -3.06
CA ALA A 139 21.25 22.15 -3.57
C ALA A 139 21.66 21.73 -4.99
N GLY A 140 21.81 20.43 -5.26
CA GLY A 140 22.19 19.92 -6.58
C GLY A 140 21.10 20.08 -7.64
N LEU A 141 19.82 20.07 -7.27
CA LEU A 141 18.73 20.43 -8.19
C LEU A 141 18.66 21.94 -8.46
N THR A 142 19.00 22.77 -7.47
CA THR A 142 18.94 24.25 -7.58
C THR A 142 20.13 24.82 -8.35
N PHE A 143 21.35 24.33 -8.06
CA PHE A 143 22.59 24.88 -8.58
C PHE A 143 23.27 24.01 -9.64
N GLY A 144 22.84 22.75 -9.80
CA GLY A 144 23.36 21.85 -10.82
C GLY A 144 22.74 22.12 -12.21
N PRO A 145 23.11 21.29 -13.21
CA PRO A 145 22.50 21.32 -14.53
C PRO A 145 20.97 21.24 -14.44
N GLN A 146 20.30 22.00 -15.30
CA GLN A 146 18.84 22.18 -15.20
C GLN A 146 18.05 21.17 -16.01
N ASP A 147 18.74 20.39 -16.84
CA ASP A 147 18.19 19.31 -17.66
C ASP A 147 18.42 17.93 -17.01
N ARG A 148 17.63 16.95 -17.44
CA ARG A 148 17.58 15.60 -16.85
C ARG A 148 18.76 14.71 -17.25
N ASP A 149 19.38 14.96 -18.41
CA ASP A 149 20.47 14.15 -18.94
C ASP A 149 21.80 14.41 -18.22
N HIS A 150 22.00 15.65 -17.77
CA HIS A 150 23.23 16.08 -17.10
C HIS A 150 23.07 16.22 -15.58
N ASN A 151 21.87 15.98 -15.03
CA ASN A 151 21.62 16.03 -13.58
C ASN A 151 21.22 14.67 -13.02
N GLY A 152 22.21 13.94 -12.50
CA GLY A 152 21.99 12.63 -11.87
C GLY A 152 21.01 12.64 -10.68
N LEU A 153 20.84 13.77 -9.98
CA LEU A 153 19.87 13.88 -8.87
C LEU A 153 18.44 14.01 -9.39
N LEU A 154 18.26 14.72 -10.51
CA LEU A 154 16.96 14.84 -11.18
C LEU A 154 16.54 13.49 -11.78
N ASN A 155 17.49 12.79 -12.44
CA ASN A 155 17.29 11.42 -12.91
C ASN A 155 16.95 10.46 -11.75
N MET A 156 17.71 10.49 -10.65
CA MET A 156 17.41 9.67 -9.46
C MET A 156 15.99 9.92 -8.92
N PHE A 157 15.56 11.18 -8.86
CA PHE A 157 14.24 11.52 -8.31
C PHE A 157 13.07 11.14 -9.23
N TRP A 158 13.21 11.21 -10.56
CA TRP A 158 12.10 10.92 -11.48
C TRP A 158 12.15 9.52 -12.10
N ALA A 159 13.34 8.94 -12.28
CA ALA A 159 13.50 7.61 -12.88
C ALA A 159 13.62 6.47 -11.85
N TRP A 160 14.25 6.70 -10.68
CA TRP A 160 14.43 5.65 -9.66
C TRP A 160 13.41 5.73 -8.55
N TRP A 161 13.27 6.92 -7.97
CA TRP A 161 12.57 7.13 -6.72
C TRP A 161 11.09 6.76 -6.80
N TRP A 162 10.35 7.29 -7.78
CA TRP A 162 8.93 7.03 -7.98
C TRP A 162 8.59 5.55 -8.20
N PRO A 163 9.13 4.87 -9.23
CA PRO A 163 8.84 3.45 -9.43
C PRO A 163 9.35 2.58 -8.28
N GLY A 164 10.52 2.88 -7.69
CA GLY A 164 11.03 2.15 -6.52
C GLY A 164 10.09 2.21 -5.32
N VAL A 165 9.47 3.36 -5.09
CA VAL A 165 8.47 3.57 -4.05
C VAL A 165 7.19 2.77 -4.31
N TYR A 166 6.69 2.78 -5.56
CA TYR A 166 5.51 1.99 -5.94
C TYR A 166 5.75 0.48 -5.82
N LEU A 167 6.95 0.02 -6.17
CA LEU A 167 7.36 -1.38 -5.98
C LEU A 167 7.46 -1.75 -4.49
N ALA A 168 7.87 -0.84 -3.62
CA ALA A 168 8.01 -1.12 -2.19
C ALA A 168 6.66 -1.23 -1.45
N TYR A 169 5.63 -0.48 -1.86
CA TYR A 169 4.37 -0.37 -1.12
C TYR A 169 3.61 -1.68 -0.88
N PRO A 170 3.48 -2.61 -1.85
CA PRO A 170 2.87 -3.92 -1.63
C PRO A 170 3.59 -4.77 -0.57
N PHE A 171 4.84 -4.45 -0.22
CA PHE A 171 5.61 -5.20 0.76
C PHE A 171 5.59 -4.51 2.13
N VAL A 172 6.09 -3.28 2.20
CA VAL A 172 6.42 -2.60 3.46
C VAL A 172 5.47 -1.45 3.81
N GLY A 173 4.37 -1.30 3.07
CA GLY A 173 3.43 -0.20 3.23
C GLY A 173 4.13 1.14 3.01
N ARG A 174 3.68 2.18 3.71
CA ARG A 174 4.23 3.55 3.54
C ARG A 174 5.46 3.82 4.41
N VAL A 175 6.40 2.89 4.48
CA VAL A 175 7.64 3.04 5.27
C VAL A 175 8.43 4.30 4.90
N TRP A 176 8.36 4.75 3.64
CA TRP A 176 8.96 6.01 3.21
C TRP A 176 8.50 7.21 4.05
N CYS A 177 7.24 7.23 4.52
CA CYS A 177 6.75 8.31 5.37
C CYS A 177 7.47 8.38 6.73
N SER A 178 8.11 7.29 7.20
CA SER A 178 8.99 7.32 8.38
C SER A 178 10.35 7.97 8.08
N LEU A 179 10.84 7.84 6.84
CA LEU A 179 12.11 8.38 6.36
C LEU A 179 11.94 9.63 5.49
N CYS A 180 10.78 10.26 5.53
CA CYS A 180 10.43 11.34 4.63
C CYS A 180 11.26 12.59 4.91
N PRO A 181 12.06 13.09 3.94
CA PRO A 181 12.95 14.23 4.17
C PRO A 181 12.20 15.51 4.53
N PHE A 182 11.01 15.72 3.96
CA PHE A 182 10.19 16.90 4.22
C PHE A 182 9.84 17.05 5.71
N MET A 183 9.45 15.95 6.35
CA MET A 183 9.08 15.98 7.76
C MET A 183 10.26 16.04 8.70
N ILE A 184 11.42 15.54 8.30
CA ILE A 184 12.61 15.56 9.16
C ILE A 184 13.06 17.00 9.39
N TRP A 185 12.95 17.86 8.37
CA TRP A 185 13.15 19.30 8.53
C TRP A 185 12.07 19.94 9.41
N GLY A 186 10.81 19.50 9.29
CA GLY A 186 9.73 19.89 10.19
C GLY A 186 10.01 19.52 11.66
N GLU A 187 10.45 18.29 11.93
CA GLU A 187 10.81 17.81 13.26
C GLU A 187 12.03 18.54 13.81
N ALA A 188 13.04 18.81 12.98
CA ALA A 188 14.19 19.61 13.38
C ALA A 188 13.77 21.03 13.80
N ALA A 189 12.91 21.69 13.01
CA ALA A 189 12.36 23.01 13.34
C ALA A 189 11.50 22.98 14.61
N GLN A 190 10.70 21.93 14.78
CA GLN A 190 9.87 21.71 15.97
C GLN A 190 10.72 21.55 17.23
N ARG A 191 11.75 20.70 17.19
CA ARG A 191 12.70 20.49 18.30
C ARG A 191 13.44 21.77 18.64
N TRP A 192 13.92 22.49 17.62
CA TRP A 192 14.55 23.80 17.82
C TRP A 192 13.60 24.75 18.55
N ARG A 193 12.35 24.87 18.11
CA ARG A 193 11.36 25.77 18.73
C ARG A 193 11.04 25.39 20.18
N VAL A 194 10.88 24.11 20.48
CA VAL A 194 10.64 23.61 21.85
C VAL A 194 11.86 23.81 22.74
N ALA A 195 13.07 23.60 22.23
CA ALA A 195 14.32 23.85 22.97
C ALA A 195 14.48 25.34 23.36
N HIS A 196 13.87 26.26 22.60
CA HIS A 196 13.80 27.69 22.91
C HIS A 196 12.57 28.07 23.75
N GLY A 197 11.97 27.10 24.45
CA GLY A 197 10.90 27.32 25.43
C GLY A 197 9.50 27.52 24.86
N ALA A 198 9.29 27.35 23.55
CA ALA A 198 7.96 27.52 22.97
C ALA A 198 7.04 26.32 23.27
N GLN A 199 5.77 26.62 23.57
CA GLN A 199 4.72 25.61 23.64
C GLN A 199 4.03 25.45 22.28
N LEU A 200 3.95 24.23 21.79
CA LEU A 200 3.28 23.88 20.54
C LEU A 200 1.77 23.74 20.76
N LYS A 201 0.97 24.09 19.75
CA LYS A 201 -0.49 23.94 19.81
C LYS A 201 -0.89 22.49 19.55
N LYS A 202 -1.99 22.05 20.17
CA LYS A 202 -2.67 20.79 19.83
C LYS A 202 -3.36 20.91 18.47
N TRP A 203 -3.66 19.78 17.84
CA TRP A 203 -4.30 19.74 16.53
C TRP A 203 -5.76 20.21 16.59
N PRO A 204 -6.20 21.10 15.68
CA PRO A 204 -7.62 21.42 15.47
C PRO A 204 -8.28 20.26 14.70
N LYS A 205 -8.56 19.15 15.39
CA LYS A 205 -8.90 17.86 14.78
C LYS A 205 -10.15 17.94 13.90
N GLN A 206 -11.19 18.63 14.36
CA GLN A 206 -12.47 18.68 13.66
C GLN A 206 -12.36 19.43 12.33
N GLU A 207 -11.67 20.57 12.33
CA GLU A 207 -11.43 21.39 11.15
C GLU A 207 -10.50 20.66 10.16
N MET A 208 -9.45 20.01 10.66
CA MET A 208 -8.52 19.27 9.81
C MET A 208 -9.12 17.99 9.23
N GLU A 209 -10.02 17.31 9.95
CA GLU A 209 -10.77 16.15 9.43
C GLU A 209 -11.80 16.55 8.39
N SER A 210 -12.36 17.77 8.49
CA SER A 210 -13.36 18.27 7.55
C SER A 210 -12.74 18.91 6.30
N TYR A 211 -11.75 19.78 6.46
CA TYR A 211 -11.16 20.57 5.36
C TYR A 211 -9.76 20.08 4.95
N GLY A 212 -8.96 19.62 5.91
CA GLY A 212 -7.57 19.21 5.65
C GLY A 212 -7.50 18.07 4.62
N VAL A 213 -8.35 17.05 4.76
CA VAL A 213 -8.40 15.93 3.81
C VAL A 213 -8.72 16.36 2.38
N TRP A 214 -9.56 17.38 2.18
CA TRP A 214 -9.86 17.93 0.84
C TRP A 214 -8.76 18.88 0.36
N ALA A 215 -8.12 19.62 1.26
CA ALA A 215 -6.93 20.39 0.93
C ALA A 215 -5.81 19.47 0.42
N MET A 216 -5.65 18.28 1.01
CA MET A 216 -4.70 17.25 0.56
C MET A 216 -5.00 16.79 -0.87
N VAL A 217 -6.27 16.53 -1.21
CA VAL A 217 -6.73 16.20 -2.57
C VAL A 217 -6.41 17.34 -3.54
N ALA A 218 -6.74 18.57 -3.17
CA ALA A 218 -6.50 19.76 -4.01
C ALA A 218 -5.01 20.04 -4.23
N LEU A 219 -4.19 19.93 -3.19
CA LEU A 219 -2.73 20.05 -3.28
C LEU A 219 -2.15 18.97 -4.19
N PHE A 220 -2.64 17.74 -4.10
CA PHE A 220 -2.17 16.66 -4.96
C PHE A 220 -2.53 16.90 -6.43
N ALA A 221 -3.78 17.31 -6.72
CA ALA A 221 -4.18 17.71 -8.07
C ALA A 221 -3.34 18.89 -8.59
N GLY A 222 -3.06 19.89 -7.74
CA GLY A 222 -2.21 21.03 -8.08
C GLY A 222 -0.78 20.62 -8.44
N ILE A 223 -0.22 19.63 -7.73
CA ILE A 223 1.11 19.07 -8.07
C ILE A 223 1.06 18.39 -9.43
N LEU A 224 0.07 17.54 -9.71
CA LEU A 224 -0.04 16.82 -10.99
C LEU A 224 -0.26 17.77 -12.18
N VAL A 225 -1.06 18.82 -11.99
CA VAL A 225 -1.26 19.87 -13.02
C VAL A 225 0.03 20.67 -13.23
N TRP A 226 0.76 20.99 -12.17
CA TRP A 226 2.05 21.67 -12.30
C TRP A 226 3.05 20.77 -13.02
N GLU A 227 3.11 19.49 -12.66
CA GLU A 227 3.97 18.48 -13.27
C GLU A 227 3.85 18.47 -14.79
N GLU A 228 2.62 18.30 -15.28
CA GLU A 228 2.34 18.21 -16.72
C GLU A 228 2.46 19.58 -17.41
N ALA A 229 1.84 20.62 -16.86
CA ALA A 229 1.71 21.88 -17.60
C ALA A 229 3.04 22.62 -17.75
N TRP A 230 4.00 22.46 -16.81
CA TRP A 230 5.33 23.11 -16.83
C TRP A 230 6.50 22.16 -17.13
N ASP A 231 6.24 20.89 -17.46
CA ASP A 231 7.28 19.88 -17.70
C ASP A 231 8.27 19.77 -16.53
N LEU A 232 7.71 19.62 -15.33
CA LEU A 232 8.45 19.58 -14.07
C LEU A 232 9.56 18.51 -14.03
N PRO A 233 9.38 17.28 -14.58
CA PRO A 233 10.39 16.23 -14.51
C PRO A 233 11.70 16.53 -15.23
N HIS A 234 11.69 17.48 -16.18
CA HIS A 234 12.87 17.86 -16.97
C HIS A 234 13.53 19.17 -16.50
N SER A 235 13.02 19.78 -15.43
CA SER A 235 13.57 21.02 -14.86
C SER A 235 14.02 20.86 -13.41
N GLY A 236 15.33 21.02 -13.18
CA GLY A 236 15.95 20.99 -11.85
C GLY A 236 15.35 22.02 -10.89
N ALA A 237 15.25 23.29 -11.32
CA ALA A 237 14.77 24.40 -10.49
C ALA A 237 13.30 24.26 -10.13
N LEU A 238 12.46 23.81 -11.07
CA LEU A 238 11.04 23.59 -10.76
C LEU A 238 10.85 22.39 -9.83
N SER A 239 11.59 21.30 -10.05
CA SER A 239 11.63 20.15 -9.14
C SER A 239 12.11 20.57 -7.74
N ALA A 240 13.17 21.37 -7.65
CA ALA A 240 13.66 21.93 -6.38
C ALA A 240 12.60 22.82 -5.70
N ALA A 241 11.90 23.66 -6.46
CA ALA A 241 10.82 24.50 -5.95
C ALA A 241 9.67 23.67 -5.38
N LEU A 242 9.25 22.59 -6.06
CA LEU A 242 8.24 21.66 -5.55
C LEU A 242 8.68 21.07 -4.20
N LEU A 243 9.90 20.51 -4.13
CA LEU A 243 10.43 19.90 -2.92
C LEU A 243 10.57 20.92 -1.77
N ALA A 244 11.00 22.14 -2.08
CA ALA A 244 11.11 23.23 -1.13
C ALA A 244 9.74 23.67 -0.60
N LEU A 245 8.72 23.78 -1.45
CA LEU A 245 7.36 24.17 -1.06
C LEU A 245 6.71 23.13 -0.13
N ILE A 246 6.85 21.85 -0.46
CA ILE A 246 6.35 20.77 0.42
C ILE A 246 7.08 20.79 1.76
N THR A 247 8.40 20.99 1.74
CA THR A 247 9.21 21.13 2.97
C THR A 247 8.78 22.34 3.78
N ALA A 248 8.53 23.48 3.13
CA ALA A 248 8.09 24.71 3.78
C ALA A 248 6.72 24.50 4.47
N GLY A 249 5.78 23.80 3.82
CA GLY A 249 4.49 23.44 4.44
C GLY A 249 4.66 22.53 5.66
N ALA A 250 5.55 21.53 5.57
CA ALA A 250 5.88 20.65 6.70
C ALA A 250 6.53 21.43 7.86
N VAL A 251 7.47 22.34 7.58
CA VAL A 251 8.12 23.18 8.59
C VAL A 251 7.13 24.16 9.21
N ALA A 252 6.35 24.88 8.41
CA ALA A 252 5.38 25.86 8.88
C ALA A 252 4.35 25.25 9.84
N THR A 253 3.88 24.04 9.55
CA THR A 253 2.95 23.35 10.46
C THR A 253 3.65 22.78 11.69
N SER A 254 4.87 22.27 11.56
CA SER A 254 5.63 21.67 12.67
C SER A 254 6.14 22.72 13.66
N VAL A 255 6.38 23.96 13.23
CA VAL A 255 6.67 25.06 14.15
C VAL A 255 5.43 25.49 14.92
N VAL A 256 4.21 25.34 14.40
CA VAL A 256 2.99 25.77 15.12
C VAL A 256 2.40 24.68 16.00
N TYR A 257 2.30 23.47 15.49
CA TYR A 257 1.57 22.35 16.10
C TYR A 257 2.51 21.25 16.58
N GLU A 258 2.08 20.46 17.57
CA GLU A 258 2.81 19.28 18.05
C GLU A 258 2.83 18.12 17.03
N LYS A 259 3.81 17.21 17.12
CA LYS A 259 3.87 15.97 16.32
C LYS A 259 3.75 16.22 14.80
N ARG A 260 3.33 15.21 14.02
CA ARG A 260 3.27 15.26 12.54
C ARG A 260 1.87 15.60 12.00
N MET A 261 1.37 16.81 12.27
CA MET A 261 0.06 17.27 11.76
C MET A 261 0.01 17.25 10.22
N TRP A 262 1.07 17.75 9.56
CA TRP A 262 1.18 17.79 8.09
C TRP A 262 0.94 16.44 7.44
N CYS A 263 1.61 15.39 7.93
CA CYS A 263 1.49 14.04 7.40
C CYS A 263 0.09 13.47 7.48
N ARG A 264 -0.68 13.85 8.50
CA ARG A 264 -2.02 13.30 8.73
C ARG A 264 -3.08 14.01 7.91
N TYR A 265 -2.95 15.34 7.74
CA TYR A 265 -4.06 16.15 7.25
C TYR A 265 -3.75 16.99 6.00
N LEU A 266 -2.50 17.18 5.60
CA LEU A 266 -2.17 18.11 4.51
C LEU A 266 -1.22 17.54 3.45
N CYS A 267 -0.40 16.57 3.79
CA CYS A 267 0.62 16.03 2.90
C CYS A 267 -0.01 15.30 1.69
N PRO A 268 0.09 15.85 0.46
CA PRO A 268 -0.56 15.26 -0.71
C PRO A 268 0.02 13.88 -1.06
N ILE A 269 1.35 13.74 -0.96
CA ILE A 269 2.06 12.46 -1.13
C ILE A 269 1.66 11.47 -0.03
N GLY A 270 1.37 11.96 1.18
CA GLY A 270 0.91 11.14 2.30
C GLY A 270 -0.43 10.45 2.04
N ALA A 271 -1.33 11.09 1.28
CA ALA A 271 -2.61 10.54 0.84
C ALA A 271 -2.42 9.32 -0.05
N MET A 272 -1.64 9.51 -1.12
CA MET A 272 -1.30 8.47 -2.09
C MET A 272 -0.59 7.30 -1.38
N ASN A 273 0.41 7.59 -0.56
CA ASN A 273 1.15 6.56 0.17
C ASN A 273 0.25 5.79 1.15
N GLY A 274 -0.68 6.48 1.82
CA GLY A 274 -1.68 5.87 2.69
C GLY A 274 -2.59 4.92 1.93
N LEU A 275 -3.07 5.33 0.76
CA LEU A 275 -3.90 4.51 -0.11
C LEU A 275 -3.15 3.25 -0.57
N MET A 276 -1.91 3.41 -1.08
CA MET A 276 -1.10 2.28 -1.56
C MET A 276 -0.67 1.34 -0.43
N ALA A 277 -0.50 1.86 0.80
CA ALA A 277 -0.18 1.03 1.96
C ALA A 277 -1.28 0.00 2.30
N LYS A 278 -2.52 0.18 1.83
CA LYS A 278 -3.59 -0.83 2.02
C LYS A 278 -3.29 -2.13 1.27
N LEU A 279 -2.49 -2.08 0.20
CA LEU A 279 -2.05 -3.26 -0.55
C LEU A 279 -0.94 -4.04 0.16
N SER A 280 -0.34 -3.51 1.24
CA SER A 280 0.88 -4.08 1.80
C SER A 280 0.69 -5.43 2.50
N MET A 281 1.72 -6.27 2.42
CA MET A 281 1.81 -7.57 3.07
C MET A 281 2.31 -7.51 4.51
N THR A 282 2.99 -6.44 4.92
CA THR A 282 3.34 -6.21 6.33
C THR A 282 2.36 -5.25 6.99
N GLU A 283 2.11 -5.42 8.28
CA GLU A 283 1.32 -4.49 9.08
C GLU A 283 1.80 -4.41 10.54
N VAL A 284 1.56 -3.25 11.17
CA VAL A 284 1.78 -3.08 12.61
C VAL A 284 0.43 -3.09 13.33
N ARG A 285 0.27 -3.97 14.33
CA ARG A 285 -0.96 -4.09 15.11
C ARG A 285 -0.63 -4.29 16.60
N GLY A 286 -1.55 -3.87 17.47
CA GLY A 286 -1.46 -4.13 18.91
C GLY A 286 -2.29 -5.34 19.32
N ARG A 287 -1.81 -6.12 20.29
CA ARG A 287 -2.60 -7.20 20.91
C ARG A 287 -3.75 -6.59 21.72
N ASN A 288 -4.96 -6.66 21.17
CA ASN A 288 -6.16 -6.08 21.80
C ASN A 288 -6.38 -6.59 23.24
N GLY A 289 -6.12 -7.88 23.51
CA GLY A 289 -6.23 -8.45 24.85
C GLY A 289 -5.28 -7.79 25.86
N VAL A 290 -3.99 -7.70 25.53
CA VAL A 290 -2.97 -7.06 26.39
C VAL A 290 -3.23 -5.56 26.53
N CYS A 291 -3.60 -4.88 25.43
CA CYS A 291 -3.90 -3.45 25.47
C CYS A 291 -5.13 -3.12 26.31
N ARG A 292 -6.16 -3.98 26.33
CA ARG A 292 -7.37 -3.74 27.14
C ARG A 292 -7.22 -4.22 28.59
N GLY A 293 -6.51 -5.31 28.82
CA GLY A 293 -6.38 -5.94 30.13
C GLY A 293 -5.21 -5.45 30.98
N SER A 294 -4.11 -5.01 30.37
CA SER A 294 -2.85 -4.76 31.08
C SER A 294 -2.24 -3.37 30.83
N CYS A 295 -2.76 -2.59 29.87
CA CYS A 295 -2.22 -1.27 29.54
C CYS A 295 -2.96 -0.15 30.27
N SER A 296 -2.25 0.59 31.13
CA SER A 296 -2.76 1.78 31.82
C SER A 296 -2.15 3.09 31.29
N SER A 297 -0.92 3.05 30.78
CA SER A 297 -0.15 4.26 30.44
C SER A 297 -0.47 4.84 29.07
N TYR A 298 -0.84 3.99 28.10
CA TYR A 298 -1.01 4.37 26.70
C TYR A 298 0.23 5.09 26.12
N ALA A 299 1.44 4.74 26.60
CA ALA A 299 2.71 5.34 26.19
C ALA A 299 2.95 5.25 24.67
N CYS A 300 2.46 4.18 24.01
CA CYS A 300 2.53 4.06 22.55
C CYS A 300 1.82 5.20 21.78
N LEU A 301 0.84 5.87 22.38
CA LEU A 301 0.15 7.03 21.82
C LEU A 301 0.71 8.35 22.36
N LYS A 302 0.88 8.44 23.68
CA LYS A 302 1.21 9.70 24.37
C LYS A 302 2.70 10.01 24.35
N GLY A 303 3.55 8.99 24.41
CA GLY A 303 4.95 9.14 24.78
C GLY A 303 5.16 9.14 26.30
N GLY A 304 6.43 9.11 26.72
CA GLY A 304 6.83 9.13 28.13
C GLY A 304 8.30 8.71 28.34
N PRO A 305 8.81 8.79 29.57
CA PRO A 305 10.22 8.54 29.93
C PRO A 305 10.66 7.06 29.91
N GLY A 306 9.86 6.16 29.31
CA GLY A 306 10.03 4.72 29.46
C GLY A 306 9.35 4.20 30.72
N GLN A 307 8.75 3.01 30.63
CA GLN A 307 8.00 2.38 31.73
C GLN A 307 8.13 0.87 31.64
N GLY A 308 8.25 0.22 32.81
CA GLY A 308 8.48 -1.22 32.88
C GLY A 308 9.81 -1.64 32.26
N ASP A 309 10.01 -2.94 32.10
CA ASP A 309 11.27 -3.50 31.60
C ASP A 309 11.40 -3.37 30.07
N GLU A 310 10.28 -3.25 29.35
CA GLU A 310 10.25 -3.21 27.88
C GLU A 310 10.09 -1.80 27.29
N GLY A 311 9.48 -0.86 28.02
CA GLY A 311 9.13 0.46 27.49
C GLY A 311 10.30 1.44 27.54
N LEU A 312 10.75 1.89 26.37
CA LEU A 312 11.78 2.91 26.20
C LEU A 312 11.19 4.33 26.18
N ALA A 313 12.04 5.32 26.45
CA ALA A 313 11.67 6.72 26.29
C ALA A 313 11.29 7.04 24.84
N SER A 314 10.17 7.73 24.65
CA SER A 314 9.61 8.01 23.33
C SER A 314 8.59 9.13 23.36
N GLU A 315 8.45 9.87 22.26
CA GLU A 315 7.39 10.86 22.01
C GLU A 315 6.01 10.20 21.68
N GLY A 316 5.97 8.86 21.63
CA GLY A 316 4.80 8.08 21.23
C GLY A 316 4.52 8.19 19.73
N CYS A 317 3.34 7.72 19.29
CA CYS A 317 3.00 7.72 17.87
C CYS A 317 2.96 9.14 17.28
N PRO A 318 3.79 9.47 16.27
CA PRO A 318 3.83 10.81 15.67
C PRO A 318 2.55 11.16 14.89
N MET A 319 1.79 10.14 14.47
CA MET A 319 0.51 10.28 13.78
C MET A 319 -0.70 10.30 14.74
N GLN A 320 -0.46 10.23 16.06
CA GLN A 320 -1.49 10.15 17.11
C GLN A 320 -2.48 8.99 16.93
N PHE A 321 -1.99 7.82 16.49
CA PHE A 321 -2.77 6.58 16.45
C PHE A 321 -2.31 5.60 17.52
N HIS A 322 -3.28 4.94 18.16
CA HIS A 322 -3.04 3.84 19.08
C HIS A 322 -2.92 2.54 18.28
N SER A 323 -1.87 1.74 18.51
CA SER A 323 -1.57 0.52 17.72
C SER A 323 -2.71 -0.50 17.70
N ALA A 324 -3.44 -0.63 18.82
CA ALA A 324 -4.60 -1.52 18.93
C ALA A 324 -5.87 -1.00 18.21
N LYS A 325 -5.89 0.28 17.80
CA LYS A 325 -7.03 0.90 17.10
C LYS A 325 -6.75 1.13 15.60
N LEU A 326 -5.64 0.63 15.07
CA LEU A 326 -5.36 0.68 13.65
C LEU A 326 -6.31 -0.28 12.91
N GLN A 327 -7.12 0.27 12.01
CA GLN A 327 -8.08 -0.50 11.20
C GLN A 327 -7.43 -1.01 9.90
N ASP A 328 -6.68 -0.13 9.25
CA ASP A 328 -5.93 -0.41 8.02
C ASP A 328 -4.54 0.25 8.05
N ASN A 329 -3.73 -0.03 7.03
CA ASN A 329 -2.36 0.46 6.92
C ASN A 329 -2.25 1.90 6.38
N SER A 330 -3.35 2.57 6.05
CA SER A 330 -3.31 3.95 5.56
C SER A 330 -2.80 4.94 6.58
N SER A 331 -2.92 4.60 7.87
CA SER A 331 -2.63 5.51 8.99
C SER A 331 -1.27 5.24 9.64
N CYS A 332 -0.72 4.03 9.52
CA CYS A 332 0.59 3.71 10.08
C CYS A 332 1.73 4.13 9.14
N ILE A 333 2.77 4.81 9.65
CA ILE A 333 3.96 5.17 8.86
C ILE A 333 5.15 4.21 9.08
N MET A 334 4.95 3.11 9.81
CA MET A 334 5.99 2.10 10.09
C MET A 334 7.24 2.64 10.83
N CYS A 335 7.10 3.73 11.59
CA CYS A 335 8.20 4.32 12.37
C CYS A 335 8.59 3.51 13.64
N MET A 336 7.80 2.51 14.01
CA MET A 336 8.01 1.66 15.20
C MET A 336 8.12 2.40 16.55
N SER A 337 7.75 3.68 16.63
CA SER A 337 7.73 4.41 17.91
C SER A 337 6.79 3.76 18.94
N CYS A 338 5.69 3.16 18.49
CA CYS A 338 4.78 2.41 19.35
C CYS A 338 5.43 1.13 19.92
N LEU A 339 6.29 0.46 19.15
CA LEU A 339 7.04 -0.72 19.59
C LEU A 339 8.03 -0.33 20.70
N LYS A 340 8.76 0.78 20.53
CA LYS A 340 9.69 1.30 21.53
C LYS A 340 9.00 1.72 22.83
N ALA A 341 7.86 2.38 22.71
CA ALA A 341 7.17 2.98 23.84
C ALA A 341 6.29 2.00 24.65
N CYS A 342 6.03 0.77 24.17
CA CYS A 342 5.07 -0.12 24.79
C CYS A 342 5.68 -0.88 25.99
N PRO A 343 5.21 -0.67 27.24
CA PRO A 343 5.73 -1.37 28.41
C PRO A 343 5.35 -2.86 28.45
N ASN A 344 4.32 -3.25 27.71
CA ASN A 344 3.71 -4.58 27.77
C ASN A 344 4.04 -5.45 26.56
N GLY A 345 4.95 -5.03 25.67
CA GLY A 345 5.33 -5.80 24.48
C GLY A 345 4.17 -6.12 23.53
N SER A 346 3.10 -5.31 23.52
CA SER A 346 1.85 -5.62 22.81
C SER A 346 1.91 -5.37 21.30
N VAL A 347 2.91 -4.63 20.81
CA VAL A 347 3.03 -4.27 19.40
C VAL A 347 3.66 -5.41 18.61
N GLN A 348 3.00 -5.81 17.53
CA GLN A 348 3.40 -6.88 16.62
C GLN A 348 3.63 -6.33 15.22
N LEU A 349 4.60 -6.90 14.50
CA LEU A 349 4.77 -6.72 13.06
C LEU A 349 4.34 -8.00 12.36
N ARG A 350 3.16 -8.00 11.72
CA ARG A 350 2.53 -9.20 11.17
C ARG A 350 2.65 -9.26 9.65
N LEU A 351 2.68 -10.47 9.11
CA LEU A 351 2.48 -10.72 7.68
C LEU A 351 1.01 -11.00 7.40
N ARG A 352 0.52 -10.53 6.26
CA ARG A 352 -0.85 -10.74 5.80
C ARG A 352 -0.91 -10.88 4.28
N PRO A 353 -1.96 -11.49 3.72
CA PRO A 353 -2.18 -11.48 2.28
C PRO A 353 -2.25 -10.04 1.73
N PRO A 354 -1.70 -9.77 0.54
CA PRO A 354 -1.71 -8.43 -0.04
C PRO A 354 -3.15 -7.91 -0.20
N GLY A 355 -3.37 -6.64 0.17
CA GLY A 355 -4.68 -5.99 0.05
C GLY A 355 -5.73 -6.39 1.08
N SER A 356 -5.40 -7.20 2.10
CA SER A 356 -6.42 -7.77 3.01
C SER A 356 -7.28 -6.76 3.73
N ASP A 357 -6.73 -5.59 4.07
CA ASP A 357 -7.49 -4.50 4.69
C ASP A 357 -8.77 -4.17 3.92
N LEU A 358 -8.69 -4.18 2.58
CA LEU A 358 -9.74 -3.69 1.69
C LEU A 358 -11.04 -4.48 1.81
N TRP A 359 -10.97 -5.77 2.13
CA TRP A 359 -12.16 -6.64 2.25
C TRP A 359 -12.46 -7.09 3.68
N THR A 360 -11.62 -6.77 4.67
CA THR A 360 -11.84 -7.19 6.07
C THR A 360 -12.23 -6.05 7.00
N THR A 361 -11.42 -4.99 7.06
CA THR A 361 -11.46 -3.99 8.15
C THR A 361 -11.56 -2.56 7.66
N HIS A 362 -11.38 -2.34 6.35
CA HIS A 362 -11.36 -1.04 5.73
C HIS A 362 -12.71 -0.31 5.83
N VAL A 363 -12.63 1.00 6.09
CA VAL A 363 -13.75 1.93 6.06
C VAL A 363 -13.63 2.79 4.80
N PRO A 364 -14.55 2.67 3.82
CA PRO A 364 -14.49 3.42 2.58
C PRO A 364 -14.57 4.93 2.79
N SER A 365 -13.68 5.66 2.13
CA SER A 365 -13.59 7.12 2.18
C SER A 365 -13.64 7.76 0.80
N ALA A 366 -14.40 8.85 0.66
CA ALA A 366 -14.55 9.61 -0.58
C ALA A 366 -13.25 10.28 -1.04
N HIS A 367 -12.50 10.89 -0.12
CA HIS A 367 -11.23 11.55 -0.47
C HIS A 367 -10.18 10.55 -0.95
N GLU A 368 -10.13 9.35 -0.36
CA GLU A 368 -9.24 8.27 -0.81
C GLU A 368 -9.63 7.78 -2.22
N ALA A 369 -10.94 7.64 -2.50
CA ALA A 369 -11.41 7.30 -3.84
C ALA A 369 -11.08 8.39 -4.86
N CYS A 370 -11.21 9.67 -4.50
CA CYS A 370 -10.77 10.78 -5.35
C CYS A 370 -9.27 10.70 -5.66
N VAL A 371 -8.41 10.51 -4.65
CA VAL A 371 -6.96 10.33 -4.86
C VAL A 371 -6.66 9.13 -5.76
N MET A 372 -7.32 8.00 -5.52
CA MET A 372 -7.17 6.80 -6.34
C MET A 372 -7.50 7.04 -7.81
N PHE A 373 -8.63 7.67 -8.11
CA PHE A 373 -9.00 7.95 -9.50
C PHE A 373 -8.18 9.07 -10.13
N MET A 374 -7.71 10.06 -9.34
CA MET A 374 -6.75 11.05 -9.82
C MET A 374 -5.41 10.42 -10.19
N LEU A 375 -4.95 9.40 -9.46
CA LEU A 375 -3.75 8.63 -9.80
C LEU A 375 -3.93 7.84 -11.10
N LEU A 376 -5.11 7.26 -11.30
CA LEU A 376 -5.43 6.65 -12.60
C LEU A 376 -5.45 7.71 -13.71
N GLY A 377 -6.00 8.89 -13.41
CA GLY A 377 -5.99 10.05 -14.29
C GLY A 377 -4.57 10.53 -14.62
N SER A 378 -3.62 10.49 -13.68
CA SER A 378 -2.24 10.89 -13.93
C SER A 378 -1.53 9.92 -14.89
N ALA A 379 -1.81 8.62 -14.81
CA ALA A 379 -1.27 7.64 -15.75
C ALA A 379 -1.70 7.95 -17.20
N TYR A 380 -2.94 8.42 -17.39
CA TYR A 380 -3.44 8.93 -18.67
C TYR A 380 -2.83 10.28 -19.03
N LEU A 381 -2.68 11.19 -18.05
CA LEU A 381 -2.15 12.53 -18.25
C LEU A 381 -0.74 12.50 -18.81
N HIS A 382 0.14 11.63 -18.32
CA HIS A 382 1.50 11.42 -18.88
C HIS A 382 1.51 10.91 -20.33
N ARG A 383 0.35 10.51 -20.86
CA ARG A 383 0.12 10.09 -22.25
C ARG A 383 -0.89 11.00 -22.95
N LEU A 384 -1.01 12.26 -22.51
CA LEU A 384 -1.92 13.25 -23.08
C LEU A 384 -1.81 13.38 -24.61
N PRO A 385 -0.60 13.42 -25.23
CA PRO A 385 -0.50 13.46 -26.69
C PRO A 385 -1.10 12.24 -27.40
N ALA A 386 -0.91 11.04 -26.84
CA ALA A 386 -1.48 9.81 -27.38
C ALA A 386 -3.01 9.79 -27.26
N LEU A 387 -3.54 10.25 -26.12
CA LEU A 387 -4.98 10.40 -25.92
C LEU A 387 -5.59 11.44 -26.86
N ALA A 388 -4.92 12.58 -27.04
CA ALA A 388 -5.35 13.62 -27.97
C ALA A 388 -5.45 13.08 -29.40
N HIS A 389 -4.43 12.33 -29.84
CA HIS A 389 -4.42 11.69 -31.15
C HIS A 389 -5.57 10.68 -31.30
N GLN A 390 -5.84 9.84 -30.28
CA GLN A 390 -6.98 8.92 -30.28
C GLN A 390 -8.34 9.65 -30.39
N LEU A 391 -8.46 10.82 -29.77
CA LEU A 391 -9.66 11.66 -29.83
C LEU A 391 -9.74 12.52 -31.11
N GLY A 392 -8.75 12.45 -32.01
CA GLY A 392 -8.69 13.26 -33.21
C GLY A 392 -8.44 14.76 -32.94
N LEU A 393 -7.86 15.09 -31.78
CA LEU A 393 -7.52 16.45 -31.39
C LEU A 393 -6.09 16.79 -31.84
N ASP A 394 -5.92 17.96 -32.44
CA ASP A 394 -4.60 18.50 -32.75
C ASP A 394 -3.87 18.86 -31.44
N PRO A 395 -2.63 18.37 -31.21
CA PRO A 395 -1.82 18.76 -30.06
C PRO A 395 -1.68 20.28 -29.87
N ALA A 396 -1.81 21.08 -30.94
CA ALA A 396 -1.80 22.54 -30.89
C ALA A 396 -2.90 23.12 -29.97
N VAL A 397 -3.99 22.39 -29.70
CA VAL A 397 -5.04 22.80 -28.76
C VAL A 397 -4.50 23.00 -27.34
N PHE A 398 -3.42 22.29 -26.98
CA PHE A 398 -2.77 22.40 -25.66
C PHE A 398 -1.59 23.37 -25.64
N ALA A 399 -1.30 24.07 -26.74
CA ALA A 399 -0.19 25.03 -26.79
C ALA A 399 -0.40 26.19 -25.80
N ALA A 400 -1.65 26.61 -25.58
CA ALA A 400 -1.98 27.63 -24.61
C ALA A 400 -2.05 27.06 -23.18
N ARG A 401 -1.29 27.65 -22.25
CA ARG A 401 -1.24 27.23 -20.84
C ARG A 401 -2.61 27.03 -20.17
N PRO A 402 -3.59 27.95 -20.31
CA PRO A 402 -4.89 27.76 -19.69
C PRO A 402 -5.64 26.55 -20.25
N ALA A 403 -5.51 26.29 -21.56
CA ALA A 403 -6.11 25.12 -22.20
C ALA A 403 -5.43 23.83 -21.73
N HIS A 404 -4.10 23.83 -21.59
CA HIS A 404 -3.37 22.69 -21.07
C HIS A 404 -3.74 22.37 -19.60
N ILE A 405 -3.87 23.39 -18.76
CA ILE A 405 -4.32 23.24 -17.36
C ILE A 405 -5.75 22.68 -17.31
N ALA A 406 -6.67 23.22 -18.12
CA ALA A 406 -8.05 22.75 -18.17
C ALA A 406 -8.13 21.28 -18.65
N ALA A 407 -7.35 20.92 -19.68
CA ALA A 407 -7.24 19.55 -20.16
C ALA A 407 -6.68 18.62 -19.07
N SER A 408 -5.64 19.05 -18.36
CA SER A 408 -5.05 18.29 -17.26
C SER A 408 -6.06 18.00 -16.16
N LEU A 409 -6.81 19.01 -15.72
CA LEU A 409 -7.87 18.85 -14.72
C LEU A 409 -8.99 17.91 -15.20
N ALA A 410 -9.38 18.01 -16.48
CA ALA A 410 -10.39 17.14 -17.06
C ALA A 410 -9.93 15.67 -17.09
N VAL A 411 -8.70 15.40 -17.55
CA VAL A 411 -8.12 14.04 -17.60
C VAL A 411 -7.95 13.46 -16.19
N LEU A 412 -7.52 14.27 -15.22
CA LEU A 412 -7.39 13.83 -13.81
C LEU A 412 -8.75 13.43 -13.20
N ALA A 413 -9.83 14.14 -13.55
CA ALA A 413 -11.17 13.86 -13.03
C ALA A 413 -11.90 12.73 -13.79
N ALA A 414 -11.58 12.52 -15.08
CA ALA A 414 -12.34 11.66 -15.98
C ALA A 414 -12.53 10.22 -15.46
N PRO A 415 -11.51 9.48 -14.97
CA PRO A 415 -11.71 8.10 -14.54
C PRO A 415 -12.69 7.96 -13.38
N GLY A 416 -12.65 8.88 -12.42
CA GLY A 416 -13.57 8.89 -11.27
C GLY A 416 -15.00 9.20 -11.68
N LEU A 417 -15.19 10.19 -12.56
CA LEU A 417 -16.50 10.55 -13.09
C LEU A 417 -17.10 9.43 -13.94
N LEU A 418 -16.30 8.79 -14.80
CA LEU A 418 -16.73 7.67 -15.63
C LEU A 418 -17.12 6.44 -14.80
N ALA A 419 -16.31 6.08 -13.80
CA ALA A 419 -16.62 4.96 -12.90
C ALA A 419 -17.89 5.21 -12.08
N TRP A 420 -18.07 6.44 -11.59
CA TRP A 420 -19.28 6.84 -10.87
C TRP A 420 -20.52 6.85 -11.77
N ALA A 421 -20.41 7.41 -12.98
CA ALA A 421 -21.49 7.44 -13.96
C ALA A 421 -21.92 6.03 -14.39
N ALA A 422 -20.96 5.12 -14.60
CA ALA A 422 -21.23 3.72 -14.88
C ALA A 422 -21.95 3.01 -13.73
N ASP A 423 -21.58 3.28 -12.48
CA ASP A 423 -22.29 2.77 -11.30
C ASP A 423 -23.74 3.27 -11.25
N ALA A 424 -23.92 4.59 -11.44
CA ALA A 424 -25.23 5.23 -11.41
C ALA A 424 -26.14 4.69 -12.52
N ALA A 425 -25.62 4.57 -13.75
CA ALA A 425 -26.34 3.99 -14.88
C ALA A 425 -26.70 2.52 -14.63
N GLY A 426 -25.78 1.73 -14.08
CA GLY A 426 -26.02 0.34 -13.72
C GLY A 426 -27.12 0.17 -12.67
N ARG A 427 -27.15 1.04 -11.65
CA ARG A 427 -28.22 1.07 -10.63
C ARG A 427 -29.55 1.51 -11.21
N ALA A 428 -29.56 2.53 -12.07
CA ALA A 428 -30.77 2.99 -12.74
C ALA A 428 -31.37 1.90 -13.64
N ALA A 429 -30.52 1.20 -14.42
CA ALA A 429 -30.93 0.08 -15.26
C ALA A 429 -31.47 -1.09 -14.42
N ALA A 430 -30.82 -1.42 -13.30
CA ALA A 430 -31.29 -2.46 -12.38
C ALA A 430 -32.64 -2.11 -11.73
N ALA A 431 -32.86 -0.83 -11.37
CA ALA A 431 -34.14 -0.35 -10.86
C ALA A 431 -35.25 -0.41 -11.93
N ALA A 432 -34.94 -0.04 -13.18
CA ALA A 432 -35.87 -0.09 -14.30
C ALA A 432 -36.25 -1.53 -14.70
N ALA A 433 -35.35 -2.50 -14.52
CA ALA A 433 -35.61 -3.91 -14.80
C ALA A 433 -36.57 -4.59 -13.80
N GLY A 434 -36.95 -3.92 -12.70
CA GLY A 434 -37.83 -4.44 -11.66
C GLY A 434 -37.17 -5.54 -10.80
N PRO A 435 -37.79 -5.93 -9.66
CA PRO A 435 -37.35 -7.09 -8.91
C PRO A 435 -37.53 -8.33 -9.79
N ALA A 436 -36.43 -9.00 -10.13
CA ALA A 436 -36.51 -10.30 -10.77
C ALA A 436 -37.27 -11.24 -9.81
N VAL A 437 -38.49 -11.65 -10.20
CA VAL A 437 -39.24 -12.71 -9.53
C VAL A 437 -38.37 -13.96 -9.58
N ALA A 438 -37.71 -14.27 -8.47
CA ALA A 438 -37.06 -15.54 -8.28
C ALA A 438 -38.16 -16.58 -8.10
N ALA A 439 -38.57 -17.24 -9.19
CA ALA A 439 -39.30 -18.48 -9.12
C ALA A 439 -38.36 -19.54 -8.52
N GLY A 440 -38.59 -19.88 -7.25
CA GLY A 440 -37.84 -20.91 -6.54
C GLY A 440 -38.20 -20.94 -5.06
N ASP A 441 -39.11 -21.83 -4.69
CA ASP A 441 -39.47 -22.14 -3.31
C ASP A 441 -38.24 -22.53 -2.48
N SER A 442 -37.81 -21.66 -1.58
CA SER A 442 -36.97 -22.03 -0.42
C SER A 442 -37.25 -21.05 0.73
N PRO A 443 -37.52 -21.53 1.96
CA PRO A 443 -37.95 -20.66 3.04
C PRO A 443 -36.75 -19.94 3.69
N ALA A 444 -36.93 -18.63 3.90
CA ALA A 444 -36.44 -17.82 5.02
C ALA A 444 -35.00 -18.02 5.51
N ASP A 445 -34.07 -17.21 4.99
CA ASP A 445 -33.00 -16.52 5.74
C ASP A 445 -32.19 -15.53 4.85
N ASP A 446 -32.34 -15.59 3.52
CA ASP A 446 -31.65 -14.70 2.58
C ASP A 446 -32.43 -13.41 2.33
N ALA A 447 -32.18 -12.37 3.15
CA ALA A 447 -32.52 -11.01 2.75
C ALA A 447 -31.91 -10.72 1.36
N PRO A 448 -32.63 -10.07 0.42
CA PRO A 448 -32.07 -9.78 -0.89
C PRO A 448 -30.78 -8.98 -0.73
N ALA A 449 -29.67 -9.51 -1.26
CA ALA A 449 -28.36 -8.90 -1.13
C ALA A 449 -28.37 -7.53 -1.84
N VAL A 450 -28.51 -6.46 -1.05
CA VAL A 450 -28.45 -5.07 -1.53
C VAL A 450 -27.09 -4.83 -2.17
N ALA A 451 -27.08 -4.23 -3.36
CA ALA A 451 -25.85 -3.88 -4.06
C ALA A 451 -24.98 -2.97 -3.17
N PRO A 452 -23.71 -3.33 -2.91
CA PRO A 452 -22.82 -2.52 -2.07
C PRO A 452 -22.72 -1.08 -2.60
N PRO A 453 -22.51 -0.08 -1.73
CA PRO A 453 -22.38 1.31 -2.16
C PRO A 453 -21.17 1.48 -3.09
N PHE A 454 -21.26 2.40 -4.06
CA PHE A 454 -20.18 2.70 -5.02
C PHE A 454 -18.83 2.86 -4.32
N LEU A 455 -18.82 3.61 -3.22
CA LEU A 455 -17.59 3.92 -2.51
C LEU A 455 -16.83 2.67 -2.03
N ARG A 456 -17.55 1.62 -1.61
CA ARG A 456 -16.94 0.33 -1.28
C ARG A 456 -16.40 -0.37 -2.52
N MET A 457 -17.18 -0.37 -3.60
CA MET A 457 -16.81 -1.03 -4.85
C MET A 457 -15.64 -0.35 -5.57
N ALA A 458 -15.48 0.96 -5.41
CA ALA A 458 -14.40 1.73 -6.03
C ALA A 458 -13.01 1.20 -5.65
N TYR A 459 -12.82 0.67 -4.44
CA TYR A 459 -11.52 0.09 -4.03
C TYR A 459 -11.12 -1.15 -4.86
N GLY A 460 -12.04 -1.74 -5.62
CA GLY A 460 -11.74 -2.77 -6.61
C GLY A 460 -10.77 -2.29 -7.70
N TYR A 461 -10.74 -0.99 -8.01
CA TYR A 461 -9.80 -0.40 -8.97
C TYR A 461 -8.39 -0.24 -8.42
N LEU A 462 -8.17 -0.31 -7.10
CA LEU A 462 -6.89 0.05 -6.48
C LEU A 462 -5.69 -0.76 -7.03
N PRO A 463 -5.77 -2.09 -7.23
CA PRO A 463 -4.68 -2.84 -7.88
C PRO A 463 -4.38 -2.35 -9.31
N LEU A 464 -5.41 -2.11 -10.13
CA LEU A 464 -5.27 -1.56 -11.48
C LEU A 464 -4.67 -0.16 -11.48
N VAL A 465 -5.07 0.71 -10.54
CA VAL A 465 -4.46 2.05 -10.38
C VAL A 465 -2.98 1.92 -10.04
N TRP A 466 -2.62 1.05 -9.10
CA TRP A 466 -1.23 0.79 -8.75
C TRP A 466 -0.42 0.29 -9.96
N GLY A 467 -0.95 -0.71 -10.69
CA GLY A 467 -0.29 -1.29 -11.85
C GLY A 467 -0.21 -0.32 -13.05
N GLY A 468 -1.26 0.46 -13.29
CA GLY A 468 -1.29 1.48 -14.35
C GLY A 468 -0.25 2.57 -14.14
N VAL A 469 -0.19 3.12 -12.92
CA VAL A 469 0.83 4.13 -12.58
C VAL A 469 2.23 3.54 -12.64
N LEU A 470 2.44 2.32 -12.10
CA LEU A 470 3.74 1.67 -12.17
C LEU A 470 4.19 1.43 -13.62
N ALA A 471 3.31 0.91 -14.48
CA ALA A 471 3.59 0.67 -15.89
C ALA A 471 3.97 1.96 -16.64
N THR A 472 3.36 3.10 -16.30
CA THR A 472 3.77 4.40 -16.86
C THR A 472 5.20 4.76 -16.48
N TYR A 473 5.64 4.46 -15.25
CA TYR A 473 7.00 4.75 -14.77
C TYR A 473 8.05 3.68 -15.13
N GLU A 474 7.65 2.48 -15.56
CA GLU A 474 8.58 1.41 -15.93
C GLU A 474 9.50 1.79 -17.09
N ASP A 475 9.04 2.63 -18.03
CA ASP A 475 9.88 3.12 -19.12
C ASP A 475 11.06 3.96 -18.58
N ASN A 476 10.78 4.93 -17.71
CA ASN A 476 11.80 5.73 -17.03
C ASN A 476 12.75 4.83 -16.21
N LEU A 477 12.20 3.87 -15.46
CA LEU A 477 12.99 2.96 -14.63
C LEU A 477 13.92 2.08 -15.48
N MET A 478 13.45 1.54 -16.59
CA MET A 478 14.20 0.53 -17.33
C MET A 478 15.13 1.12 -18.37
N ARG A 479 14.84 2.32 -18.88
CA ARG A 479 15.67 2.98 -19.91
C ARG A 479 16.58 4.05 -19.36
N GLU A 480 16.10 4.86 -18.42
CA GLU A 480 16.84 6.02 -17.93
C GLU A 480 17.56 5.78 -16.60
N ALA A 481 17.07 4.86 -15.76
CA ALA A 481 17.67 4.67 -14.44
C ALA A 481 19.15 4.24 -14.54
N GLY A 482 19.51 3.44 -15.53
CA GLY A 482 20.89 3.00 -15.72
C GLY A 482 21.85 4.08 -16.20
N THR A 483 21.40 5.32 -16.49
CA THR A 483 22.28 6.44 -16.88
C THR A 483 22.67 7.34 -15.71
N ILE A 484 22.28 6.98 -14.47
CA ILE A 484 22.56 7.76 -13.26
C ILE A 484 24.05 8.05 -13.06
N LEU A 485 24.95 7.12 -13.38
CA LEU A 485 26.39 7.30 -13.22
C LEU A 485 26.94 8.34 -14.22
N PRO A 486 26.71 8.22 -15.55
CA PRO A 486 26.99 9.27 -16.51
C PRO A 486 26.40 10.64 -16.13
N ALA A 487 25.10 10.70 -15.79
CA ALA A 487 24.42 11.93 -15.41
C ALA A 487 25.02 12.57 -14.15
N THR A 488 25.46 11.75 -13.18
CA THR A 488 26.15 12.24 -11.97
C THR A 488 27.55 12.76 -12.30
N ALA A 489 28.27 12.16 -13.25
CA ALA A 489 29.57 12.65 -13.67
C ALA A 489 29.48 14.05 -14.28
N HIS A 490 28.44 14.32 -15.08
CA HIS A 490 28.18 15.65 -15.61
C HIS A 490 27.91 16.67 -14.50
N LEU A 491 27.08 16.32 -13.51
CA LEU A 491 26.82 17.16 -12.33
C LEU A 491 28.11 17.53 -11.56
N LEU A 492 29.08 16.61 -11.50
CA LEU A 492 30.36 16.82 -10.81
C LEU A 492 31.44 17.50 -11.69
N GLY A 493 31.12 17.89 -12.93
CA GLY A 493 32.08 18.47 -13.86
C GLY A 493 33.07 17.46 -14.46
N LEU A 494 32.81 16.16 -14.31
CA LEU A 494 33.60 15.04 -14.84
C LEU A 494 33.08 14.56 -16.21
N SER A 495 32.59 15.49 -17.04
CA SER A 495 31.93 15.18 -18.32
C SER A 495 32.78 14.32 -19.27
N ALA A 496 34.12 14.47 -19.23
CA ALA A 496 35.03 13.67 -20.06
C ALA A 496 35.06 12.19 -19.66
N ALA A 497 34.74 11.86 -18.41
CA ALA A 497 34.69 10.49 -17.90
C ALA A 497 33.30 9.83 -18.07
N ALA A 498 32.25 10.63 -18.29
CA ALA A 498 30.87 10.14 -18.36
C ALA A 498 30.65 9.02 -19.40
N PRO A 499 31.21 9.06 -20.63
CA PRO A 499 31.04 7.99 -21.62
C PRO A 499 31.71 6.67 -21.24
N ALA A 500 32.70 6.71 -20.34
CA ALA A 500 33.41 5.52 -19.88
C ALA A 500 32.72 4.86 -18.67
N LEU A 501 31.72 5.51 -18.08
CA LEU A 501 30.98 4.95 -16.94
C LEU A 501 29.95 3.91 -17.41
N PRO A 502 29.69 2.88 -16.58
CA PRO A 502 28.66 1.90 -16.89
C PRO A 502 27.29 2.56 -17.06
N ALA A 503 26.63 2.24 -18.17
CA ALA A 503 25.25 2.61 -18.44
C ALA A 503 24.48 1.39 -18.95
N ALA A 504 23.22 1.26 -18.53
CA ALA A 504 22.33 0.19 -18.98
C ALA A 504 20.97 0.77 -19.33
N ALA A 505 20.41 0.33 -20.46
CA ALA A 505 19.06 0.66 -20.87
C ALA A 505 18.40 -0.60 -21.44
N ALA A 506 17.18 -0.88 -20.99
CA ALA A 506 16.42 -2.00 -21.51
C ALA A 506 15.94 -1.74 -22.94
N SER A 507 15.84 -2.81 -23.74
CA SER A 507 15.23 -2.72 -25.06
C SER A 507 13.74 -2.35 -24.96
N PRO A 508 13.16 -1.67 -25.97
CA PRO A 508 11.73 -1.35 -26.00
C PRO A 508 10.82 -2.57 -25.77
N GLY A 509 11.17 -3.73 -26.34
CA GLY A 509 10.40 -4.96 -26.17
C GLY A 509 10.42 -5.48 -24.73
N ALA A 510 11.53 -5.31 -24.01
CA ALA A 510 11.62 -5.70 -22.60
C ALA A 510 10.77 -4.78 -21.70
N VAL A 511 10.73 -3.48 -22.01
CA VAL A 511 9.86 -2.52 -21.32
C VAL A 511 8.39 -2.85 -21.57
N ALA A 512 8.00 -3.01 -22.84
CA ALA A 512 6.62 -3.36 -23.18
C ALA A 512 6.16 -4.68 -22.54
N PHE A 513 7.06 -5.67 -22.44
CA PHE A 513 6.79 -6.92 -21.73
C PHE A 513 6.55 -6.69 -20.23
N ALA A 514 7.39 -5.90 -19.56
CA ALA A 514 7.22 -5.56 -18.15
C ALA A 514 5.87 -4.84 -17.92
N GLN A 515 5.59 -3.82 -18.74
CA GLN A 515 4.35 -3.04 -18.64
C GLN A 515 3.12 -3.91 -18.86
N GLY A 516 3.14 -4.75 -19.89
CA GLY A 516 2.08 -5.71 -20.14
C GLY A 516 1.87 -6.71 -19.00
N ALA A 517 2.96 -7.24 -18.43
CA ALA A 517 2.87 -8.16 -17.29
C ALA A 517 2.29 -7.48 -16.04
N THR A 518 2.72 -6.25 -15.73
CA THR A 518 2.22 -5.44 -14.62
C THR A 518 0.73 -5.12 -14.79
N LEU A 519 0.29 -4.71 -15.99
CA LEU A 519 -1.12 -4.43 -16.28
C LEU A 519 -2.01 -5.69 -16.21
N LEU A 520 -1.54 -6.84 -16.73
CA LEU A 520 -2.30 -8.09 -16.66
C LEU A 520 -2.45 -8.60 -15.22
N ALA A 521 -1.37 -8.56 -14.44
CA ALA A 521 -1.40 -8.98 -13.04
C ALA A 521 -2.32 -8.08 -12.20
N SER A 522 -2.27 -6.77 -12.45
CA SER A 522 -3.12 -5.80 -11.74
C SER A 522 -4.60 -5.88 -12.15
N LEU A 523 -4.91 -6.15 -13.43
CA LEU A 523 -6.27 -6.46 -13.87
C LEU A 523 -6.82 -7.68 -13.13
N ALA A 524 -6.07 -8.79 -13.10
CA ALA A 524 -6.50 -10.00 -12.41
C ALA A 524 -6.75 -9.76 -10.92
N ALA A 525 -5.86 -9.01 -10.26
CA ALA A 525 -6.02 -8.63 -8.86
C ALA A 525 -7.24 -7.72 -8.63
N SER A 526 -7.48 -6.74 -9.52
CA SER A 526 -8.65 -5.84 -9.45
C SER A 526 -9.96 -6.58 -9.62
N LEU A 527 -10.04 -7.52 -10.58
CA LEU A 527 -11.25 -8.34 -10.78
C LEU A 527 -11.50 -9.26 -9.58
N ALA A 528 -10.46 -9.90 -9.05
CA ALA A 528 -10.56 -10.75 -7.86
C ALA A 528 -11.02 -9.95 -6.63
N LEU A 529 -10.45 -8.76 -6.42
CA LEU A 529 -10.83 -7.88 -5.32
C LEU A 529 -12.27 -7.37 -5.48
N THR A 530 -12.66 -6.94 -6.68
CA THR A 530 -14.03 -6.50 -6.98
C THR A 530 -15.04 -7.60 -6.66
N GLY A 531 -14.73 -8.85 -7.00
CA GLY A 531 -15.55 -10.01 -6.63
C GLY A 531 -15.68 -10.20 -5.11
N ARG A 532 -14.58 -10.03 -4.35
CA ARG A 532 -14.61 -10.09 -2.88
C ARG A 532 -15.40 -8.96 -2.26
N LEU A 533 -15.28 -7.74 -2.80
CA LEU A 533 -15.99 -6.55 -2.32
C LEU A 533 -17.49 -6.65 -2.57
N ALA A 534 -17.89 -7.23 -3.71
CA ALA A 534 -19.28 -7.52 -4.04
C ALA A 534 -19.92 -8.54 -3.08
N GLY A 535 -19.12 -9.47 -2.54
CA GLY A 535 -19.60 -10.46 -1.56
C GLY A 535 -20.65 -11.40 -2.14
N ARG A 536 -21.80 -11.52 -1.46
CA ARG A 536 -22.96 -12.32 -1.94
C ARG A 536 -23.89 -11.56 -2.88
N ALA A 537 -23.57 -10.33 -3.24
CA ALA A 537 -24.39 -9.55 -4.15
C ALA A 537 -24.51 -10.28 -5.51
N PRO A 538 -25.66 -10.17 -6.20
CA PRO A 538 -25.83 -10.75 -7.51
C PRO A 538 -24.75 -10.21 -8.46
N TRP A 539 -24.23 -11.05 -9.35
CA TRP A 539 -23.14 -10.68 -10.28
C TRP A 539 -23.41 -9.39 -11.06
N ARG A 540 -24.69 -9.11 -11.34
CA ARG A 540 -25.17 -7.89 -12.00
C ARG A 540 -24.86 -6.61 -11.22
N ALA A 541 -24.78 -6.67 -9.89
CA ALA A 541 -24.43 -5.53 -9.05
C ALA A 541 -22.94 -5.12 -9.17
N GLY A 542 -22.05 -6.07 -9.50
CA GLY A 542 -20.63 -5.80 -9.77
C GLY A 542 -20.30 -5.56 -11.24
N ALA A 543 -21.20 -5.91 -12.15
CA ALA A 543 -20.97 -5.86 -13.59
C ALA A 543 -20.53 -4.48 -14.12
N PRO A 544 -21.11 -3.34 -13.70
CA PRO A 544 -20.64 -2.03 -14.15
C PRO A 544 -19.18 -1.77 -13.80
N GLN A 545 -18.75 -2.19 -12.61
CA GLN A 545 -17.39 -1.97 -12.13
C GLN A 545 -16.39 -2.89 -12.83
N VAL A 546 -16.77 -4.15 -13.08
CA VAL A 546 -15.96 -5.10 -13.86
C VAL A 546 -15.77 -4.60 -15.30
N LEU A 547 -16.83 -4.12 -15.94
CA LEU A 547 -16.77 -3.58 -17.30
C LEU A 547 -15.87 -2.34 -17.36
N MET A 548 -16.05 -1.39 -16.45
CA MET A 548 -15.21 -0.19 -16.39
C MET A 548 -13.75 -0.53 -16.07
N THR A 549 -13.48 -1.53 -15.24
CA THR A 549 -12.11 -2.02 -14.99
C THR A 549 -11.48 -2.52 -16.29
N ALA A 550 -12.23 -3.28 -17.11
CA ALA A 550 -11.76 -3.77 -18.40
C ALA A 550 -11.54 -2.63 -19.42
N ILE A 551 -12.42 -1.62 -19.43
CA ILE A 551 -12.28 -0.43 -20.27
C ILE A 551 -11.00 0.33 -19.90
N PHE A 552 -10.80 0.65 -18.62
CA PHE A 552 -9.57 1.34 -18.17
C PHE A 552 -8.32 0.53 -18.45
N PHE A 553 -8.36 -0.79 -18.28
CA PHE A 553 -7.24 -1.66 -18.67
C PHE A 553 -6.95 -1.58 -20.18
N GLY A 554 -7.99 -1.62 -21.04
CA GLY A 554 -7.83 -1.53 -22.49
C GLY A 554 -7.21 -0.20 -22.92
N GLU A 555 -7.67 0.91 -22.34
CA GLU A 555 -7.11 2.24 -22.58
C GLU A 555 -5.65 2.32 -22.12
N LEU A 556 -5.35 1.88 -20.88
CA LEU A 556 -3.97 1.81 -20.38
C LEU A 556 -3.06 0.97 -21.29
N TRP A 557 -3.54 -0.17 -21.77
CA TRP A 557 -2.79 -1.02 -22.69
C TRP A 557 -2.48 -0.29 -23.99
N ALA A 558 -3.46 0.40 -24.56
CA ALA A 558 -3.29 1.15 -25.81
C ALA A 558 -2.31 2.32 -25.66
N VAL A 559 -2.36 3.06 -24.56
CA VAL A 559 -1.54 4.27 -24.37
C VAL A 559 -0.17 4.02 -23.74
N VAL A 560 0.00 2.94 -22.97
CA VAL A 560 1.25 2.65 -22.25
C VAL A 560 2.09 1.57 -22.94
N VAL A 561 1.47 0.49 -23.45
CA VAL A 561 2.18 -0.69 -23.98
C VAL A 561 2.29 -0.66 -25.50
N ALA A 562 1.23 -0.25 -26.18
CA ALA A 562 1.12 -0.34 -27.64
C ALA A 562 1.66 0.88 -28.41
N ASN A 563 2.06 1.95 -27.70
CA ASN A 563 2.60 3.19 -28.28
C ASN A 563 4.12 3.28 -28.18
#